data_AF-A0A838WHB5-F1
#
_entry.id   AF-A0A838WHB5-F1
#
_cell.length_a   1.000
_cell.length_b   1.000
_cell.length_c   1.000
_cell.angle_alpha   90.00
_cell.angle_beta   90.00
_cell.angle_gamma   90.00
#
_symmetry.space_group_name_H-M   'P 1'
#
loop_
_entity.id
_entity.type
_entity.pdbx_description
1 polymer ?
#
loop_
_entity_poly.entity_id
_entity_poly.type
_entity_poly.pdbx_seq_one_letter_code
_entity_poly.pdbx_strand_id
1 'polypeptide(L)'
;MADSFRTPYGKYDVLAKWDSPSWDEVTRDVVRKRLQQVPERKFLEPEEWTTLEAVCSRLIPQSDRGADRVPIVPWIDRKLISNQDVGYRYENMPPLRTAWRLGVAGIENEGLRRHHAAFTELGGEQQDRILRDIQNGKVGGDPWEELPPARFFTAILLKTVVGIYYAHPAAWGEVGFGGPASPRGYVRRELGGRDAWEAEERWNPVIPPEETG
;
A
#
# COMPACT_ATOMS: atom_id res chain seq x y z
N MET A 1 18.54 -9.59 8.46
CA MET A 1 18.22 -8.16 8.56
C MET A 1 17.61 -7.75 7.23
N ALA A 2 16.32 -7.42 7.20
CA ALA A 2 15.69 -6.93 5.98
C ALA A 2 16.30 -5.56 5.67
N ASP A 3 16.78 -5.39 4.44
CA ASP A 3 17.30 -4.12 3.97
C ASP A 3 16.16 -3.10 4.03
N SER A 4 16.28 -2.10 4.92
CA SER A 4 15.25 -1.09 5.12
C SER A 4 15.14 -0.26 3.84
N PHE A 5 13.96 -0.17 3.24
CA PHE A 5 13.73 0.71 2.11
C PHE A 5 14.21 2.14 2.46
N ARG A 6 15.07 2.72 1.62
CA ARG A 6 15.53 4.10 1.74
C ARG A 6 15.08 4.87 0.51
N THR A 7 14.23 5.87 0.72
CA THR A 7 13.80 6.74 -0.37
C THR A 7 14.98 7.57 -0.89
N PRO A 8 15.13 7.75 -2.22
CA PRO A 8 16.12 8.67 -2.79
C PRO A 8 15.76 10.16 -2.54
N TYR A 9 14.61 10.44 -1.93
CA TYR A 9 14.08 11.77 -1.62
C TYR A 9 14.03 12.05 -0.11
N GLY A 10 14.95 11.51 0.68
CA GLY A 10 14.86 11.53 2.15
C GLY A 10 14.77 12.90 2.86
N LYS A 11 14.94 14.02 2.15
CA LYS A 11 14.73 15.39 2.69
C LYS A 11 13.45 16.06 2.19
N TYR A 12 12.69 15.39 1.34
CA TYR A 12 11.58 15.98 0.64
C TYR A 12 10.28 15.77 1.42
N ASP A 13 9.77 16.87 1.95
CA ASP A 13 8.44 16.93 2.56
C ASP A 13 7.49 17.70 1.65
N VAL A 14 6.52 16.99 1.08
CA VAL A 14 5.49 17.58 0.23
C VAL A 14 4.57 18.49 1.02
N LEU A 15 4.31 18.16 2.29
CA LEU A 15 3.41 18.92 3.16
C LEU A 15 4.01 20.25 3.59
N ALA A 16 5.34 20.41 3.55
CA ALA A 16 6.00 21.70 3.77
C ALA A 16 5.54 22.79 2.78
N LYS A 17 4.90 22.42 1.66
CA LYS A 17 4.33 23.35 0.67
C LYS A 17 2.95 23.87 1.03
N TRP A 18 2.39 23.47 2.17
CA TRP A 18 1.00 23.76 2.57
C TRP A 18 0.64 25.24 2.39
N ASP A 19 1.47 26.14 2.90
CA ASP A 19 1.24 27.59 2.85
C ASP A 19 1.79 28.27 1.57
N SER A 20 2.39 27.50 0.66
CA SER A 20 2.88 28.02 -0.60
C SER A 20 1.75 28.25 -1.60
N PRO A 21 1.91 29.13 -2.61
CA PRO A 21 0.93 29.29 -3.68
C PRO A 21 0.80 28.07 -4.61
N SER A 22 1.51 26.98 -4.34
CA SER A 22 1.50 25.76 -5.16
C SER A 22 0.18 25.01 -5.07
N TRP A 23 -0.54 25.14 -3.95
CA TRP A 23 -1.89 24.60 -3.78
C TRP A 23 -2.90 25.73 -3.64
N ASP A 24 -4.05 25.58 -4.27
CA ASP A 24 -5.23 26.40 -4.02
C ASP A 24 -6.00 25.89 -2.78
N GLU A 25 -7.02 26.62 -2.34
CA GLU A 25 -7.82 26.24 -1.17
C GLU A 25 -8.55 24.90 -1.36
N VAL A 26 -9.00 24.60 -2.60
CA VAL A 26 -9.67 23.35 -2.94
C VAL A 26 -8.72 22.17 -2.77
N THR A 27 -7.50 22.29 -3.27
CA THR A 27 -6.44 21.27 -3.13
C THR A 27 -6.10 21.06 -1.66
N ARG A 28 -5.92 22.13 -0.89
CA ARG A 28 -5.71 22.03 0.56
C ARG A 28 -6.85 21.31 1.26
N ASP A 29 -8.09 21.58 0.89
CA ASP A 29 -9.24 20.90 1.49
C ASP A 29 -9.26 19.39 1.19
N VAL A 30 -8.97 19.00 -0.06
CA VAL A 30 -8.86 17.58 -0.43
C VAL A 30 -7.73 16.89 0.33
N VAL A 31 -6.55 17.51 0.42
CA VAL A 31 -5.40 16.97 1.16
C VAL A 31 -5.72 16.88 2.66
N ARG A 32 -6.35 17.91 3.24
CA ARG A 32 -6.78 17.92 4.64
C ARG A 32 -7.72 16.76 4.94
N LYS A 33 -8.73 16.56 4.10
CA LYS A 33 -9.70 15.46 4.23
C LYS A 33 -8.99 14.10 4.19
N ARG A 34 -8.05 13.90 3.26
CA ARG A 34 -7.25 12.68 3.19
C ARG A 34 -6.42 12.42 4.45
N LEU A 35 -5.84 13.47 5.05
CA LEU A 35 -5.01 13.38 6.25
C LEU A 35 -5.83 13.15 7.54
N GLN A 36 -7.01 13.76 7.64
CA GLN A 36 -7.75 13.84 8.91
C GLN A 36 -9.00 12.96 8.97
N GLN A 37 -9.60 12.62 7.82
CA GLN A 37 -10.88 11.91 7.76
C GLN A 37 -10.67 10.46 7.40
N VAL A 38 -10.10 9.70 8.34
CA VAL A 38 -9.98 8.25 8.22
C VAL A 38 -11.38 7.62 8.28
N PRO A 39 -11.80 6.82 7.28
CA PRO A 39 -13.11 6.18 7.30
C PRO A 39 -13.27 5.20 8.49
N GLU A 40 -14.49 5.11 9.02
CA GLU A 40 -14.85 4.07 9.99
C GLU A 40 -15.02 2.71 9.31
N ARG A 41 -14.78 1.62 10.04
CA ARG A 41 -15.08 0.24 9.60
C ARG A 41 -16.59 0.05 9.44
N LYS A 42 -17.04 -0.39 8.25
CA LYS A 42 -18.45 -0.72 7.99
C LYS A 42 -18.67 -1.98 7.14
N PHE A 43 -17.67 -2.49 6.43
CA PHE A 43 -17.84 -3.69 5.58
C PHE A 43 -17.16 -4.94 6.15
N LEU A 44 -15.90 -4.84 6.54
CA LEU A 44 -15.08 -5.93 7.04
C LEU A 44 -15.52 -6.31 8.46
N GLU A 45 -15.52 -7.60 8.76
CA GLU A 45 -15.67 -8.08 10.14
C GLU A 45 -14.41 -7.76 10.98
N PRO A 46 -14.52 -7.73 12.31
CA PRO A 46 -13.38 -7.42 13.19
C PRO A 46 -12.15 -8.31 12.94
N GLU A 47 -12.38 -9.60 12.71
CA GLU A 47 -11.33 -10.58 12.46
C GLU A 47 -10.65 -10.31 11.12
N GLU A 48 -11.43 -10.12 10.05
CA GLU A 48 -10.92 -9.79 8.71
C GLU A 48 -10.12 -8.49 8.68
N TRP A 49 -10.59 -7.49 9.46
CA TRP A 49 -9.88 -6.24 9.64
C TRP A 49 -8.49 -6.48 10.24
N THR A 50 -8.42 -7.27 11.30
CA THR A 50 -7.17 -7.57 12.01
C THR A 50 -6.21 -8.37 11.12
N THR A 51 -6.71 -9.36 10.37
CA THR A 51 -5.93 -10.07 9.36
C THR A 51 -5.37 -9.10 8.32
N LEU A 52 -6.20 -8.20 7.80
CA LEU A 52 -5.77 -7.24 6.78
C LEU A 52 -4.76 -6.22 7.31
N GLU A 53 -4.85 -5.81 8.58
CA GLU A 53 -3.82 -4.98 9.20
C GLU A 53 -2.48 -5.71 9.26
N ALA A 54 -2.48 -6.99 9.67
CA ALA A 54 -1.28 -7.81 9.67
C ALA A 54 -0.71 -7.95 8.26
N VAL A 55 -1.54 -8.29 7.27
CA VAL A 55 -1.15 -8.39 5.85
C VAL A 55 -0.53 -7.08 5.35
N CYS A 56 -1.21 -5.94 5.57
CA CYS A 56 -0.72 -4.63 5.15
C CYS A 56 0.62 -4.29 5.80
N SER A 57 0.82 -4.65 7.07
CA SER A 57 2.08 -4.42 7.78
C SER A 57 3.27 -5.22 7.20
N ARG A 58 3.00 -6.36 6.56
CA ARG A 58 4.01 -7.15 5.85
C ARG A 58 4.26 -6.64 4.43
N LEU A 59 3.21 -6.22 3.72
CA LEU A 59 3.32 -5.71 2.35
C LEU A 59 3.98 -4.34 2.28
N ILE A 60 3.62 -3.43 3.19
CA ILE A 60 4.19 -2.10 3.30
C ILE A 60 4.54 -1.86 4.78
N PRO A 61 5.76 -2.28 5.21
CA PRO A 61 6.24 -1.99 6.56
C PRO A 61 6.38 -0.49 6.77
N GLN A 62 5.81 0.02 7.86
CA GLN A 62 5.81 1.45 8.24
C GLN A 62 6.40 1.63 9.65
N SER A 63 7.49 0.93 9.94
CA SER A 63 8.15 0.97 11.27
C SER A 63 8.80 2.32 11.56
N ASP A 64 9.16 3.06 10.53
CA ASP A 64 9.79 4.38 10.55
C ASP A 64 8.79 5.54 10.77
N ARG A 65 7.49 5.30 10.57
CA ARG A 65 6.47 6.35 10.58
C ARG A 65 5.81 6.64 11.93
N GLY A 66 5.98 5.78 12.93
CA GLY A 66 5.41 6.00 14.27
C GLY A 66 3.90 6.32 14.25
N ALA A 67 3.53 7.52 14.68
CA ALA A 67 2.14 8.00 14.69
C ALA A 67 1.62 8.41 13.30
N ASP A 68 2.51 8.68 12.33
CA ASP A 68 2.18 9.15 10.98
C ASP A 68 1.99 7.99 9.98
N ARG A 69 1.60 6.81 10.49
CA ARG A 69 1.31 5.65 9.66
C ARG A 69 0.11 5.91 8.76
N VAL A 70 0.25 5.56 7.50
CA VAL A 70 -0.84 5.61 6.52
C VAL A 70 -1.87 4.53 6.87
N PRO A 71 -3.13 4.89 7.14
CA PRO A 71 -4.16 3.95 7.57
C PRO A 71 -4.78 3.22 6.37
N ILE A 72 -4.16 2.12 5.92
CA ILE A 72 -4.53 1.43 4.65
C ILE A 72 -5.90 0.72 4.73
N VAL A 73 -6.12 -0.09 5.76
CA VAL A 73 -7.33 -0.95 5.88
C VAL A 73 -8.65 -0.17 5.88
N PRO A 74 -8.78 0.99 6.57
CA PRO A 74 -9.97 1.84 6.46
C PRO A 74 -10.38 2.21 5.03
N TRP A 75 -9.40 2.43 4.15
CA TRP A 75 -9.68 2.77 2.75
C TRP A 75 -10.00 1.53 1.90
N ILE A 76 -9.48 0.35 2.26
CA ILE A 76 -9.91 -0.93 1.68
C ILE A 76 -11.39 -1.16 2.03
N ASP A 77 -11.75 -1.03 3.31
CA ASP A 77 -13.13 -1.18 3.80
C ASP A 77 -14.08 -0.24 3.05
N ARG A 78 -13.72 1.05 2.97
CA ARG A 78 -14.50 2.05 2.24
C ARG A 78 -14.67 1.70 0.75
N LYS A 79 -13.64 1.16 0.10
CA LYS A 79 -13.71 0.69 -1.29
C LYS A 79 -14.66 -0.51 -1.43
N LEU A 80 -14.68 -1.42 -0.45
CA LEU A 80 -15.59 -2.57 -0.47
C LEU A 80 -17.04 -2.16 -0.25
N ILE A 81 -17.30 -1.13 0.57
CA ILE A 81 -18.64 -0.53 0.71
C ILE A 81 -19.13 0.03 -0.64
N SER A 82 -18.31 0.84 -1.32
CA SER A 82 -18.74 1.45 -2.59
C SER A 82 -18.93 0.41 -3.70
N ASN A 83 -18.25 -0.74 -3.60
CA ASN A 83 -18.28 -1.83 -4.59
C ASN A 83 -18.06 -1.35 -6.03
N GLN A 84 -17.36 -0.22 -6.19
CA GLN A 84 -17.04 0.31 -7.50
C GLN A 84 -15.88 -0.52 -8.06
N ASP A 85 -16.25 -1.45 -8.94
CA ASP A 85 -15.30 -2.20 -9.77
C ASP A 85 -14.68 -1.26 -10.82
N VAL A 86 -13.48 -1.57 -11.28
CA VAL A 86 -12.76 -0.83 -12.33
C VAL A 86 -13.36 -1.07 -13.73
N GLY A 87 -14.54 -1.70 -13.81
CA GLY A 87 -15.22 -2.06 -15.06
C GLY A 87 -14.57 -3.22 -15.81
N TYR A 88 -13.59 -3.91 -15.20
CA TYR A 88 -12.91 -5.06 -15.79
C TYR A 88 -12.61 -6.11 -14.72
N ARG A 89 -13.04 -7.35 -14.97
CA ARG A 89 -12.80 -8.52 -14.13
C ARG A 89 -12.22 -9.63 -15.00
N TYR A 90 -11.15 -10.27 -14.53
CA TYR A 90 -10.63 -11.47 -15.19
C TYR A 90 -11.69 -12.58 -15.17
N GLU A 91 -11.79 -13.33 -16.26
CA GLU A 91 -12.82 -14.35 -16.48
C GLU A 91 -12.99 -15.30 -15.28
N ASN A 92 -11.87 -15.77 -14.74
CA ASN A 92 -11.83 -16.76 -13.66
C ASN A 92 -11.69 -16.15 -12.25
N MET A 93 -11.97 -14.85 -12.07
CA MET A 93 -11.99 -14.20 -10.76
C MET A 93 -13.43 -13.97 -10.31
N PRO A 94 -13.78 -14.23 -9.04
CA PRO A 94 -15.10 -13.87 -8.52
C PRO A 94 -15.28 -12.34 -8.42
N PRO A 95 -16.50 -11.85 -8.19
CA PRO A 95 -16.75 -10.43 -7.93
C PRO A 95 -15.87 -9.88 -6.80
N LEU A 96 -15.55 -8.58 -6.82
CA LEU A 96 -14.57 -7.96 -5.93
C LEU A 96 -14.79 -8.33 -4.44
N ARG A 97 -15.99 -8.13 -3.90
CA ARG A 97 -16.30 -8.43 -2.50
C ARG A 97 -16.07 -9.91 -2.16
N THR A 98 -16.53 -10.80 -3.03
CA THR A 98 -16.33 -12.25 -2.88
C THR A 98 -14.84 -12.58 -2.91
N ALA A 99 -14.07 -12.00 -3.83
CA ALA A 99 -12.63 -12.20 -3.91
C ALA A 99 -11.91 -11.76 -2.62
N TRP A 100 -12.30 -10.64 -2.00
CA TRP A 100 -11.74 -10.20 -0.73
C TRP A 100 -12.10 -11.13 0.42
N ARG A 101 -13.36 -11.57 0.53
CA ARG A 101 -13.80 -12.51 1.58
C ARG A 101 -13.06 -13.84 1.48
N LEU A 102 -13.03 -14.45 0.28
CA LEU A 102 -12.29 -15.69 0.03
C LEU A 102 -10.79 -15.51 0.26
N GLY A 103 -10.20 -14.40 -0.17
CA GLY A 103 -8.77 -14.16 -0.03
C GLY A 103 -8.32 -13.97 1.42
N VAL A 104 -9.08 -13.24 2.23
CA VAL A 104 -8.81 -13.06 3.66
C VAL A 104 -8.99 -14.38 4.42
N ALA A 105 -10.09 -15.09 4.16
CA ALA A 105 -10.31 -16.43 4.73
C ALA A 105 -9.20 -17.41 4.32
N GLY A 106 -8.74 -17.36 3.07
CA GLY A 106 -7.65 -18.20 2.59
C GLY A 106 -6.32 -17.91 3.31
N ILE A 107 -6.01 -16.64 3.58
CA ILE A 107 -4.81 -16.26 4.35
C ILE A 107 -4.89 -16.84 5.78
N GLU A 108 -6.04 -16.72 6.44
CA GLU A 108 -6.23 -17.29 7.78
C GLU A 108 -6.17 -18.82 7.79
N ASN A 109 -6.80 -19.47 6.82
CA ASN A 109 -6.76 -20.93 6.66
C ASN A 109 -5.32 -21.43 6.47
N GLU A 110 -4.45 -20.71 5.75
CA GLU A 110 -3.05 -21.11 5.63
C GLU A 110 -2.30 -21.05 6.96
N GLY A 111 -2.63 -20.09 7.84
CA GLY A 111 -2.09 -20.04 9.20
C GLY A 111 -2.53 -21.24 10.02
N LEU A 112 -3.84 -21.49 10.06
CA LEU A 112 -4.43 -22.60 10.82
C LEU A 112 -3.93 -23.97 10.33
N ARG A 113 -3.87 -24.16 9.01
CA ARG A 113 -3.50 -25.44 8.40
C ARG A 113 -2.02 -25.78 8.54
N ARG A 114 -1.13 -24.79 8.45
CA ARG A 114 0.33 -25.01 8.47
C ARG A 114 0.95 -24.88 9.85
N HIS A 115 0.32 -24.10 10.73
CA HIS A 115 0.92 -23.68 11.99
C HIS A 115 -0.02 -23.82 13.20
N HIS A 116 -1.28 -24.25 13.00
CA HIS A 116 -2.27 -24.41 14.07
C HIS A 116 -2.53 -23.13 14.88
N ALA A 117 -2.37 -21.97 14.25
CA ALA A 117 -2.55 -20.65 14.85
C ALA A 117 -3.12 -19.68 13.81
N ALA A 118 -3.79 -18.61 14.26
CA ALA A 118 -4.27 -17.57 13.36
C ALA A 118 -3.08 -16.87 12.66
N PHE A 119 -3.27 -16.35 11.45
CA PHE A 119 -2.22 -15.66 10.70
C PHE A 119 -1.61 -14.51 11.50
N THR A 120 -2.44 -13.80 12.27
CA THR A 120 -2.05 -12.67 13.13
C THR A 120 -1.19 -13.08 14.32
N GLU A 121 -1.22 -14.35 14.74
CA GLU A 121 -0.43 -14.90 15.84
C GLU A 121 0.93 -15.43 15.38
N LEU A 122 1.14 -15.55 14.07
CA LEU A 122 2.38 -16.05 13.50
C LEU A 122 3.51 -15.02 13.57
N GLY A 123 4.76 -15.51 13.64
CA GLY A 123 5.93 -14.66 13.50
C GLY A 123 6.05 -14.08 12.09
N GLY A 124 6.68 -12.91 11.95
CA GLY A 124 6.78 -12.19 10.67
C GLY A 124 7.36 -13.01 9.51
N GLU A 125 8.31 -13.91 9.78
CA GLU A 125 8.84 -14.81 8.74
C GLU A 125 7.83 -15.86 8.26
N GLN A 126 6.97 -16.35 9.16
CA GLN A 126 5.89 -17.28 8.80
C GLN A 126 4.82 -16.57 7.98
N GLN A 127 4.42 -15.37 8.41
CA GLN A 127 3.50 -14.52 7.65
C GLN A 127 4.03 -14.24 6.23
N ASP A 128 5.30 -13.86 6.12
CA ASP A 128 5.95 -13.63 4.82
C ASP A 128 5.96 -14.87 3.94
N ARG A 129 6.24 -16.05 4.51
CA ARG A 129 6.24 -17.30 3.74
C ARG A 129 4.85 -17.61 3.19
N ILE A 130 3.80 -17.47 4.01
CA ILE A 130 2.41 -17.65 3.56
C ILE A 130 2.09 -16.67 2.43
N LEU A 131 2.36 -15.38 2.61
CA LEU A 131 2.08 -14.36 1.58
C LEU A 131 2.85 -14.61 0.28
N ARG A 132 4.12 -15.04 0.36
CA ARG A 132 4.92 -15.43 -0.81
C ARG A 132 4.36 -16.67 -1.50
N ASP A 133 3.89 -17.65 -0.76
CA ASP A 133 3.29 -18.85 -1.36
C ASP A 133 1.97 -18.52 -2.06
N ILE A 134 1.14 -17.65 -1.48
CA ILE A 134 -0.09 -17.16 -2.13
C ILE A 134 0.27 -16.38 -3.41
N GLN A 135 1.24 -15.47 -3.34
CA GLN A 135 1.73 -14.71 -4.50
C GLN A 135 2.20 -15.63 -5.64
N ASN A 136 2.88 -16.72 -5.31
CA ASN A 136 3.40 -17.69 -6.28
C ASN A 136 2.38 -18.78 -6.67
N GLY A 137 1.17 -18.73 -6.12
CA GLY A 137 0.13 -19.74 -6.36
C GLY A 137 0.47 -21.14 -5.83
N LYS A 138 1.28 -21.22 -4.77
CA LYS A 138 1.69 -22.46 -4.09
C LYS A 138 0.78 -22.81 -2.89
N VAL A 139 -0.47 -22.39 -2.98
CA VAL A 139 -1.54 -22.68 -2.01
C VAL A 139 -2.69 -23.38 -2.73
N GLY A 140 -3.50 -24.12 -2.00
CA GLY A 140 -4.60 -24.91 -2.56
C GLY A 140 -5.58 -25.37 -1.49
N GLY A 141 -6.62 -26.08 -1.90
CA GLY A 141 -7.78 -26.37 -1.05
C GLY A 141 -8.70 -25.16 -0.91
N ASP A 142 -9.81 -25.35 -0.19
CA ASP A 142 -10.77 -24.28 0.11
C ASP A 142 -10.12 -23.13 0.92
N PRO A 143 -10.26 -21.84 0.53
CA PRO A 143 -11.06 -21.28 -0.59
C PRO A 143 -10.29 -21.03 -1.90
N TRP A 144 -9.03 -21.45 -2.00
CA TRP A 144 -8.19 -21.24 -3.19
C TRP A 144 -8.67 -22.00 -4.44
N GLU A 145 -9.54 -23.00 -4.28
CA GLU A 145 -10.22 -23.68 -5.40
C GLU A 145 -11.21 -22.74 -6.12
N GLU A 146 -11.82 -21.79 -5.39
CA GLU A 146 -12.75 -20.80 -5.92
C GLU A 146 -12.08 -19.45 -6.27
N LEU A 147 -10.84 -19.26 -5.82
CA LEU A 147 -10.10 -18.02 -5.96
C LEU A 147 -8.65 -18.29 -6.41
N PRO A 148 -8.28 -17.94 -7.66
CA PRO A 148 -6.90 -18.07 -8.12
C PRO A 148 -5.92 -17.24 -7.25
N PRO A 149 -5.05 -17.88 -6.44
CA PRO A 149 -4.31 -17.21 -5.37
C PRO A 149 -3.32 -16.13 -5.87
N ALA A 150 -2.50 -16.47 -6.86
CA ALA A 150 -1.51 -15.53 -7.41
C ALA A 150 -2.16 -14.29 -8.03
N ARG A 151 -3.33 -14.48 -8.67
CA ARG A 151 -4.09 -13.39 -9.29
C ARG A 151 -4.78 -12.52 -8.25
N PHE A 152 -5.38 -13.13 -7.22
CA PHE A 152 -5.90 -12.37 -6.08
C PHE A 152 -4.81 -11.50 -5.45
N PHE A 153 -3.65 -12.10 -5.15
CA PHE A 153 -2.54 -11.40 -4.52
C PHE A 153 -2.09 -10.19 -5.34
N THR A 154 -1.80 -10.39 -6.64
CA THR A 154 -1.18 -9.35 -7.46
C THR A 154 -2.20 -8.33 -7.96
N ALA A 155 -3.31 -8.80 -8.53
CA ALA A 155 -4.25 -7.94 -9.24
C ALA A 155 -5.25 -7.23 -8.31
N ILE A 156 -5.51 -7.78 -7.12
CA ILE A 156 -6.46 -7.21 -6.15
C ILE A 156 -5.73 -6.70 -4.92
N LEU A 157 -5.13 -7.58 -4.11
CA LEU A 157 -4.58 -7.25 -2.80
C LEU A 157 -3.44 -6.21 -2.92
N LEU A 158 -2.33 -6.58 -3.56
CA LEU A 158 -1.13 -5.75 -3.67
C LEU A 158 -1.44 -4.42 -4.37
N LYS A 159 -2.13 -4.48 -5.53
CA LYS A 159 -2.51 -3.29 -6.28
C LYS A 159 -3.37 -2.32 -5.45
N THR A 160 -4.31 -2.84 -4.66
CA THR A 160 -5.17 -2.01 -3.80
C THR A 160 -4.38 -1.39 -2.65
N VAL A 161 -3.57 -2.20 -1.96
CA VAL A 161 -2.75 -1.77 -0.81
C VAL A 161 -1.77 -0.67 -1.23
N VAL A 162 -1.01 -0.90 -2.30
CA VAL A 162 -0.04 0.08 -2.84
C VAL A 162 -0.75 1.34 -3.36
N GLY A 163 -1.87 1.17 -4.07
CA GLY A 163 -2.64 2.29 -4.58
C GLY A 163 -3.22 3.19 -3.48
N ILE A 164 -3.70 2.60 -2.38
CA ILE A 164 -4.17 3.35 -1.20
C ILE A 164 -2.99 4.06 -0.53
N TYR A 165 -1.87 3.36 -0.35
CA TYR A 165 -0.70 3.91 0.31
C TYR A 165 -0.16 5.15 -0.40
N TYR A 166 0.13 5.07 -1.70
CA TYR A 166 0.64 6.20 -2.48
C TYR A 166 -0.42 7.24 -2.86
N ALA A 167 -1.70 6.99 -2.58
CA ALA A 167 -2.72 8.04 -2.62
C ALA A 167 -2.74 8.90 -1.35
N HIS A 168 -2.04 8.50 -0.29
CA HIS A 168 -1.97 9.26 0.96
C HIS A 168 -0.85 10.31 0.93
N PRO A 169 -1.11 11.58 1.29
CA PRO A 169 -0.12 12.65 1.20
C PRO A 169 1.19 12.38 1.96
N ALA A 170 1.13 11.68 3.09
CA ALA A 170 2.31 11.30 3.87
C ALA A 170 3.29 10.36 3.14
N ALA A 171 2.85 9.68 2.07
CA ALA A 171 3.68 8.78 1.27
C ALA A 171 4.25 9.43 0.00
N TRP A 172 3.75 10.62 -0.40
CA TRP A 172 4.15 11.26 -1.66
C TRP A 172 5.62 11.63 -1.71
N GLY A 173 6.17 12.05 -0.57
CA GLY A 173 7.59 12.38 -0.44
C GLY A 173 8.50 11.21 -0.79
N GLU A 174 8.10 9.97 -0.49
CA GLU A 174 8.93 8.78 -0.72
C GLU A 174 9.25 8.53 -2.20
N VAL A 175 8.34 8.93 -3.07
CA VAL A 175 8.43 8.73 -4.53
C VAL A 175 8.68 10.04 -5.27
N GLY A 176 8.97 11.13 -4.54
CA GLY A 176 9.23 12.45 -5.11
C GLY A 176 8.01 13.11 -5.73
N PHE A 177 6.80 12.61 -5.45
CA PHE A 177 5.59 13.15 -6.03
C PHE A 177 5.29 14.55 -5.47
N GLY A 178 5.07 15.51 -6.35
CA GLY A 178 4.83 16.93 -6.05
C GLY A 178 3.58 17.23 -5.21
N GLY A 179 2.65 16.27 -5.15
CA GLY A 179 1.25 16.50 -4.86
C GLY A 179 0.47 16.97 -6.10
N PRO A 180 -0.82 17.30 -5.95
CA PRO A 180 -1.64 17.82 -7.04
C PRO A 180 -1.05 19.11 -7.61
N ALA A 181 -1.13 19.27 -8.93
CA ALA A 181 -0.52 20.37 -9.64
C ALA A 181 -1.39 21.65 -9.69
N SER A 182 -2.60 21.64 -9.12
CA SER A 182 -3.49 22.82 -9.16
C SER A 182 -3.04 23.90 -8.17
N PRO A 183 -2.97 25.18 -8.58
CA PRO A 183 -3.44 25.75 -9.85
C PRO A 183 -2.35 25.92 -10.93
N ARG A 184 -1.08 25.69 -10.60
CA ARG A 184 0.06 26.13 -11.44
C ARG A 184 0.43 25.18 -12.58
N GLY A 185 0.18 23.88 -12.45
CA GLY A 185 0.70 22.83 -13.32
C GLY A 185 2.17 22.45 -13.03
N TYR A 186 2.67 21.39 -13.66
CA TYR A 186 4.12 21.09 -13.76
C TYR A 186 4.66 21.86 -14.97
N VAL A 187 5.31 23.02 -14.77
CA VAL A 187 5.45 24.04 -15.82
C VAL A 187 6.83 24.04 -16.49
N ARG A 188 7.89 23.53 -15.85
CA ARG A 188 9.21 23.46 -16.49
C ARG A 188 9.29 22.30 -17.48
N ARG A 189 9.49 22.66 -18.75
CA ARG A 189 9.61 21.73 -19.89
C ARG A 189 11.05 21.45 -20.32
N GLU A 190 12.04 22.04 -19.65
CA GLU A 190 13.45 21.86 -19.99
C GLU A 190 13.98 20.54 -19.41
N LEU A 191 14.73 19.76 -20.19
CA LEU A 191 15.35 18.52 -19.70
C LEU A 191 16.26 18.84 -18.49
N GLY A 192 15.93 18.28 -17.33
CA GLY A 192 16.66 18.49 -16.07
C GLY A 192 16.25 19.74 -15.29
N GLY A 193 15.33 20.56 -15.81
CA GLY A 193 14.78 21.70 -15.11
C GLY A 193 13.80 21.24 -14.03
N ARG A 194 14.11 21.55 -12.76
CA ARG A 194 13.21 21.32 -11.63
C ARG A 194 12.68 22.64 -11.10
N ASP A 195 11.41 22.68 -10.71
CA ASP A 195 10.95 23.77 -9.88
C ASP A 195 11.49 23.63 -8.46
N ALA A 196 11.66 24.75 -7.74
CA ALA A 196 12.22 24.76 -6.39
C ALA A 196 11.42 23.93 -5.36
N TRP A 197 10.16 23.62 -5.69
CA TRP A 197 9.29 22.77 -4.89
C TRP A 197 9.37 21.29 -5.31
N GLU A 198 9.88 20.94 -6.49
CA GLU A 198 9.99 19.53 -6.91
C GLU A 198 11.07 18.79 -6.12
N ALA A 199 10.88 17.47 -5.98
CA ALA A 199 11.79 16.65 -5.21
C ALA A 199 13.19 16.63 -5.84
N GLU A 200 14.22 16.70 -5.00
CA GLU A 200 15.59 16.44 -5.42
C GLU A 200 15.94 14.98 -5.20
N GLU A 201 16.15 14.26 -6.31
CA GLU A 201 16.70 12.91 -6.25
C GLU A 201 18.15 12.96 -5.81
N ARG A 202 18.49 12.29 -4.71
CA ARG A 202 19.87 12.08 -4.27
C ARG A 202 20.15 10.60 -4.26
N TRP A 203 20.75 10.12 -5.34
CA TRP A 203 21.29 8.78 -5.41
C TRP A 203 22.44 8.64 -4.40
N ASN A 204 22.28 7.75 -3.41
CA ASN A 204 23.39 7.32 -2.58
C ASN A 204 23.80 5.93 -3.08
N PRO A 205 24.85 5.80 -3.90
CA PRO A 205 25.24 4.50 -4.42
C PRO A 205 25.58 3.58 -3.24
N VAL A 206 24.98 2.39 -3.22
CA VAL A 206 25.47 1.30 -2.40
C VAL A 206 26.84 0.94 -3.00
N ILE A 207 27.91 1.43 -2.38
CA ILE A 207 29.27 1.05 -2.75
C ILE A 207 29.43 -0.41 -2.28
N PRO A 208 29.63 -1.39 -3.19
CA PRO A 208 29.95 -2.74 -2.78
C PRO A 208 31.24 -2.71 -1.95
N PRO A 209 31.36 -3.51 -0.87
CA PRO A 209 32.60 -3.56 -0.11
C PRO A 209 33.75 -3.94 -1.05
N GLU A 210 34.85 -3.21 -0.97
CA GLU A 210 36.06 -3.46 -1.77
C GLU A 210 36.47 -4.93 -1.59
N GLU A 211 36.55 -5.66 -2.70
CA GLU A 211 37.25 -6.95 -2.73
C GLU A 211 38.72 -6.67 -2.43
N THR A 212 39.13 -6.89 -1.18
CA THR A 212 40.53 -7.03 -0.82
C THR A 212 41.07 -8.26 -1.55
N GLY A 213 41.85 -8.02 -2.62
CA GLY A 213 42.61 -9.06 -3.33
C GLY A 213 43.78 -9.59 -2.53
#